data_AF-A0A972V2F7-F1
#
_entry.id   AF-A0A972V2F7-F1
#
_cell.length_a   1.000
_cell.length_b   1.000
_cell.length_c   1.000
_cell.angle_alpha   90.00
_cell.angle_beta   90.00
_cell.angle_gamma   90.00
#
_symmetry.space_group_name_H-M   'P 1'
#
loop_
_entity.id
_entity.type
_entity.pdbx_description
1 polymer ?
#
loop_
_entity_poly.entity_id
_entity_poly.type
_entity_poly.pdbx_seq_one_letter_code
_entity_poly.pdbx_strand_id
1 'polypeptide(L)'
;DSYPWLSVYKTKGNYLNYITVGVDSLGNIFSSPDYTYRSGQVGKKDNGEVYFKYRYVLKSGYIVSLVSIHQAFTDITLKEYIEYNEANGIAGWTDNLIYPRIIDRDPFIEFYFSSCMTCTNSQQFSLGEINEMLENGTIEEHFTKLK
;
A
#
# COMPACT_ATOMS: atom_id res chain seq x y z
N ASP A 1 14.50 3.26 -8.45
CA ASP A 1 13.26 4.06 -8.48
C ASP A 1 13.05 4.75 -7.14
N SER A 2 12.69 6.03 -7.18
CA SER A 2 12.63 6.92 -6.04
C SER A 2 11.19 7.24 -5.67
N TYR A 3 10.83 7.06 -4.40
CA TYR A 3 9.45 7.24 -3.95
C TYR A 3 9.42 8.14 -2.70
N PRO A 4 9.02 9.42 -2.82
CA PRO A 4 8.54 10.14 -1.65
C PRO A 4 7.27 9.44 -1.14
N TRP A 5 6.94 9.57 0.15
CA TRP A 5 5.74 8.99 0.78
C TRP A 5 5.75 7.45 0.92
N LEU A 6 6.92 6.87 1.19
CA LEU A 6 7.05 5.44 1.48
C LEU A 6 6.65 5.11 2.92
N SER A 7 5.91 4.01 3.07
CA SER A 7 5.57 3.39 4.34
C SER A 7 6.19 2.00 4.44
N VAL A 8 6.70 1.66 5.61
CA VAL A 8 7.18 0.32 5.98
C VAL A 8 6.30 -0.20 7.10
N TYR A 9 5.68 -1.37 6.96
CA TYR A 9 4.71 -1.84 7.94
C TYR A 9 4.63 -3.36 8.05
N LYS A 10 4.07 -3.84 9.17
CA LYS A 10 3.58 -5.21 9.36
C LYS A 10 2.08 -5.19 9.58
N THR A 11 1.42 -6.28 9.19
CA THR A 11 -0.04 -6.42 9.34
C THR A 11 -0.41 -7.61 10.23
N LYS A 12 -1.65 -7.59 10.77
CA LYS A 12 -2.24 -8.64 11.60
C LYS A 12 -2.46 -9.97 10.87
N GLY A 13 -2.60 -9.91 9.54
CA GLY A 13 -2.88 -11.07 8.69
C GLY A 13 -2.16 -10.96 7.34
N ASN A 14 -2.31 -11.97 6.49
CA ASN A 14 -1.74 -11.92 5.15
C ASN A 14 -2.72 -11.25 4.18
N TYR A 15 -2.44 -10.00 3.83
CA TYR A 15 -3.28 -9.23 2.92
C TYR A 15 -2.60 -8.85 1.60
N LEU A 16 -1.49 -9.51 1.24
CA LEU A 16 -0.65 -9.10 0.12
C LEU A 16 -1.39 -8.98 -1.21
N ASN A 17 -2.37 -9.87 -1.43
CA ASN A 17 -3.14 -9.95 -2.67
C ASN A 17 -4.45 -9.17 -2.65
N TYR A 18 -4.80 -8.52 -1.54
CA TYR A 18 -6.02 -7.72 -1.42
C TYR A 18 -5.73 -6.23 -1.57
N ILE A 19 -6.71 -5.48 -2.07
CA ILE A 19 -6.59 -4.03 -2.16
C ILE A 19 -6.68 -3.38 -0.77
N THR A 20 -6.09 -2.20 -0.66
CA THR A 20 -6.22 -1.32 0.50
C THR A 20 -7.01 -0.09 0.12
N VAL A 21 -7.86 0.40 1.01
CA VAL A 21 -8.61 1.64 0.84
C VAL A 21 -8.38 2.56 2.03
N GLY A 22 -8.24 3.86 1.77
CA GLY A 22 -8.12 4.85 2.83
C GLY A 22 -9.49 5.12 3.43
N VAL A 23 -9.58 5.02 4.76
CA VAL A 23 -10.81 5.24 5.52
C VAL A 23 -10.58 6.37 6.53
N ASP A 24 -11.43 7.39 6.51
CA ASP A 24 -11.33 8.51 7.44
C ASP A 24 -11.88 8.17 8.84
N SER A 25 -11.80 9.10 9.78
CA SER A 25 -12.29 8.91 11.15
C SER A 25 -13.81 8.76 11.27
N LEU A 26 -14.57 9.19 10.26
CA LEU A 26 -16.02 9.01 10.17
C LEU A 26 -16.39 7.68 9.48
N GLY A 27 -15.39 6.95 8.98
CA GLY A 27 -15.56 5.69 8.29
C GLY A 27 -15.77 5.82 6.80
N ASN A 28 -15.61 7.00 6.19
CA ASN A 28 -15.76 7.20 4.76
C ASN A 28 -14.51 6.75 3.99
N ILE A 29 -14.70 6.15 2.82
CA ILE A 29 -13.61 5.84 1.89
C ILE A 29 -13.16 7.15 1.22
N PHE A 30 -11.89 7.48 1.34
CA PHE A 30 -11.29 8.66 0.69
C PHE A 30 -10.25 8.30 -0.37
N SER A 31 -9.83 7.03 -0.44
CA SER A 31 -8.91 6.56 -1.49
C SER A 31 -9.05 5.06 -1.75
N SER A 32 -8.80 4.68 -2.99
CA SER A 32 -8.64 3.30 -3.45
C SER A 32 -7.46 3.24 -4.43
N PRO A 33 -6.89 2.06 -4.74
CA PRO A 33 -5.74 2.00 -5.63
C PRO A 33 -6.13 2.37 -7.05
N ASP A 34 -5.39 3.28 -7.67
CA ASP A 34 -5.62 3.63 -9.07
C ASP A 34 -5.23 2.47 -9.99
N TYR A 35 -6.12 2.10 -10.91
CA TYR A 35 -5.81 1.19 -12.01
C TYR A 35 -5.70 1.98 -13.31
N THR A 36 -4.49 2.09 -13.87
CA THR A 36 -4.30 2.57 -15.23
C THR A 36 -3.14 1.81 -15.87
N TYR A 37 -3.19 1.63 -17.20
CA TYR A 37 -2.16 0.91 -17.95
C TYR A 37 -0.76 1.53 -17.83
N ARG A 38 -0.65 2.83 -17.50
CA ARG A 38 0.63 3.56 -17.49
C ARG A 38 1.05 4.12 -16.13
N SER A 39 0.12 4.55 -15.28
CA SER A 39 0.43 5.34 -14.06
C SER A 39 -0.26 4.89 -12.77
N GLY A 40 -1.16 3.90 -12.80
CA GLY A 40 -1.88 3.44 -11.61
C GLY A 40 -0.99 2.73 -10.59
N GLN A 41 -1.43 2.63 -9.34
CA GLN A 41 -0.77 1.86 -8.28
C GLN A 41 -0.80 0.35 -8.53
N VAL A 42 -1.77 -0.08 -9.34
CA VAL A 42 -1.94 -1.47 -9.77
C VAL A 42 -1.89 -1.58 -11.30
N GLY A 43 -1.49 -2.75 -11.80
CA GLY A 43 -1.33 -2.99 -13.23
C GLY A 43 -1.50 -4.45 -13.62
N LYS A 44 -1.57 -4.67 -14.94
CA LYS A 44 -1.63 -5.99 -15.57
C LYS A 44 -0.61 -6.05 -16.70
N LYS A 45 0.21 -7.11 -16.72
CA LYS A 45 1.17 -7.38 -17.80
C LYS A 45 0.45 -8.00 -19.01
N ASP A 46 1.12 -8.02 -20.17
CA ASP A 46 0.58 -8.60 -21.41
C ASP A 46 0.21 -10.09 -21.27
N ASN A 47 0.88 -10.82 -20.37
CA ASN A 47 0.60 -12.23 -20.06
C ASN A 47 -0.60 -12.43 -19.10
N GLY A 48 -1.29 -11.35 -18.70
CA GLY A 48 -2.42 -11.38 -17.77
C GLY A 48 -2.06 -11.35 -16.29
N GLU A 49 -0.77 -11.36 -15.93
CA GLU A 49 -0.32 -11.27 -14.54
C GLU A 49 -0.62 -9.89 -13.96
N VAL A 50 -1.31 -9.86 -12.81
CA VAL A 50 -1.64 -8.62 -12.08
C VAL A 50 -0.61 -8.32 -11.00
N TYR A 51 -0.30 -7.05 -10.77
CA TYR A 51 0.71 -6.64 -9.81
C TYR A 51 0.41 -5.27 -9.16
N PHE A 52 0.89 -5.11 -7.92
CA PHE A 52 1.05 -3.80 -7.29
C PHE A 52 2.39 -3.21 -7.72
N LYS A 53 2.42 -1.95 -8.17
CA LYS A 53 3.67 -1.29 -8.59
C LYS A 53 4.61 -1.01 -7.43
N TYR A 54 4.05 -0.69 -6.27
CA TYR A 54 4.81 -0.21 -5.11
C TYR A 54 4.42 -1.00 -3.87
N ARG A 55 4.34 -2.32 -3.95
CA ARG A 55 4.12 -3.18 -2.77
C ARG A 55 5.13 -4.31 -2.80
N TYR A 56 6.09 -4.25 -1.90
CA TYR A 56 7.21 -5.19 -1.86
C TYR A 56 7.27 -5.85 -0.49
N VAL A 57 7.40 -7.16 -0.48
CA VAL A 57 7.66 -7.93 0.74
C VAL A 57 9.14 -7.78 1.10
N LEU A 58 9.38 -7.40 2.34
CA LEU A 58 10.69 -7.33 2.96
C LEU A 58 10.93 -8.55 3.87
N LYS A 59 12.13 -8.67 4.41
CA LYS A 59 12.46 -9.68 5.41
C LYS A 59 11.58 -9.53 6.66
N SER A 60 11.46 -10.60 7.43
CA SER A 60 10.73 -10.64 8.70
C SER A 60 9.26 -10.21 8.61
N GLY A 61 8.65 -10.36 7.43
CA GLY A 61 7.22 -10.09 7.20
C GLY A 61 6.84 -8.61 7.06
N TYR A 62 7.83 -7.71 6.94
CA TYR A 62 7.57 -6.30 6.64
C TYR A 62 7.14 -6.12 5.17
N ILE A 63 6.43 -5.02 4.90
CA ILE A 63 6.00 -4.62 3.57
C ILE A 63 6.38 -3.15 3.38
N VAL A 64 6.96 -2.83 2.22
CA VAL A 64 7.12 -1.45 1.74
C VAL A 64 6.00 -1.13 0.78
N SER A 65 5.27 -0.03 1.01
CA SER A 65 4.26 0.44 0.07
C SER A 65 3.92 1.92 0.15
N LEU A 66 3.19 2.43 -0.85
CA LEU A 66 2.57 3.76 -0.86
C LEU A 66 1.17 3.70 -0.24
N VAL A 67 1.13 3.52 1.08
CA VAL A 67 -0.11 3.45 1.87
C VAL A 67 -0.01 4.40 3.05
N SER A 68 -1.14 4.91 3.54
CA SER A 68 -1.20 5.69 4.78
C SER A 68 -1.54 4.81 5.97
N ILE A 69 -1.33 5.33 7.19
CA ILE A 69 -1.74 4.63 8.42
C ILE A 69 -3.27 4.46 8.55
N HIS A 70 -4.04 5.27 7.81
CA HIS A 70 -5.50 5.24 7.78
C HIS A 70 -6.07 4.26 6.74
N GLN A 71 -5.30 3.26 6.33
CA GLN A 71 -5.73 2.27 5.34
C GLN A 71 -6.39 1.07 6.02
N ALA A 72 -7.47 0.61 5.40
CA ALA A 72 -8.16 -0.63 5.70
C ALA A 72 -7.89 -1.66 4.58
N PHE A 73 -7.93 -2.94 4.92
CA PHE A 73 -7.88 -4.03 3.92
C PHE A 73 -9.26 -4.59 3.65
N THR A 74 -9.45 -4.97 2.39
CA THR A 74 -10.65 -5.69 1.93
C THR A 74 -10.34 -7.16 1.69
N ASP A 75 -11.36 -7.96 1.36
CA ASP A 75 -11.21 -9.28 0.75
C ASP A 75 -11.31 -9.23 -0.80
N ILE A 76 -11.30 -8.03 -1.40
CA ILE A 76 -11.29 -7.84 -2.85
C ILE A 76 -9.87 -8.11 -3.33
N THR A 77 -9.71 -9.18 -4.11
CA THR A 77 -8.39 -9.51 -4.66
C THR A 77 -7.95 -8.48 -5.70
N LEU A 78 -6.65 -8.31 -5.87
CA LEU A 78 -6.10 -7.45 -6.92
C LEU A 78 -6.63 -7.83 -8.32
N LYS A 79 -6.76 -9.13 -8.57
CA LYS A 79 -7.28 -9.66 -9.84
C LYS A 79 -8.74 -9.24 -10.04
N GLU A 80 -9.59 -9.49 -9.04
CA GLU A 80 -11.01 -9.08 -9.05
C GLU A 80 -11.14 -7.57 -9.27
N TYR A 81 -10.28 -6.78 -8.60
CA TYR A 81 -10.27 -5.33 -8.72
C TYR A 81 -10.00 -4.86 -10.15
N ILE A 82 -8.97 -5.43 -10.80
CA ILE A 82 -8.58 -5.09 -12.17
C ILE A 82 -9.63 -5.55 -13.18
N GLU A 83 -10.14 -6.78 -13.06
CA GLU A 83 -11.16 -7.33 -13.96
C GLU A 83 -12.44 -6.49 -13.96
N TYR A 84 -12.89 -6.06 -12.78
CA TYR A 84 -14.04 -5.16 -12.67
C TYR A 84 -13.76 -3.81 -13.36
N ASN A 85 -12.58 -3.21 -13.14
CA ASN A 85 -12.26 -1.94 -13.77
C ASN A 85 -12.24 -2.05 -15.31
N GLU A 86 -11.68 -3.12 -15.86
CA GLU A 86 -11.66 -3.33 -17.32
C GLU A 86 -13.06 -3.53 -17.90
N ALA A 87 -13.92 -4.28 -17.19
CA ALA A 87 -15.31 -4.49 -17.61
C ALA A 87 -16.16 -3.20 -17.56
N ASN A 88 -15.77 -2.22 -16.74
CA ASN A 88 -16.55 -1.00 -16.47
C ASN A 88 -15.86 0.30 -16.94
N GLY A 89 -14.85 0.21 -17.80
CA GLY A 89 -14.23 1.39 -18.44
C GLY A 89 -13.27 2.20 -17.56
N ILE A 90 -12.57 1.54 -16.63
CA ILE A 90 -11.62 2.14 -15.67
C ILE A 90 -12.30 3.22 -14.82
N ALA A 91 -13.38 2.82 -14.13
CA ALA A 91 -14.21 3.72 -13.33
C ALA A 91 -13.89 3.70 -11.81
N GLY A 92 -12.99 2.83 -11.37
CA GLY A 92 -12.83 2.52 -9.94
C GLY A 92 -14.00 1.68 -9.41
N TRP A 93 -13.81 1.09 -8.23
CA TRP A 93 -14.91 0.46 -7.51
C TRP A 93 -15.71 1.52 -6.78
N THR A 94 -17.03 1.37 -6.74
CA THR A 94 -17.87 2.27 -5.94
C THR A 94 -17.77 1.91 -4.47
N ASP A 95 -17.93 2.92 -3.61
CA ASP A 95 -18.01 2.76 -2.16
C ASP A 95 -18.99 1.66 -1.72
N ASN A 96 -20.17 1.57 -2.37
CA ASN A 96 -21.17 0.55 -2.07
C ASN A 96 -20.69 -0.89 -2.30
N LEU A 97 -19.74 -1.08 -3.22
CA LEU A 97 -19.11 -2.38 -3.48
C LEU A 97 -17.94 -2.64 -2.52
N ILE A 98 -17.22 -1.60 -2.11
CA ILE A 98 -16.04 -1.71 -1.25
C ILE A 98 -16.44 -1.89 0.22
N TYR A 99 -17.34 -1.07 0.76
CA TYR A 99 -17.69 -1.06 2.19
C TYR A 99 -17.98 -2.44 2.80
N PRO A 100 -18.87 -3.28 2.21
CA PRO A 100 -19.19 -4.58 2.80
C PRO A 100 -18.04 -5.59 2.71
N ARG A 101 -17.02 -5.28 1.91
CA ARG A 101 -15.84 -6.12 1.65
C ARG A 101 -14.64 -5.69 2.50
N ILE A 102 -14.75 -4.63 3.32
CA ILE A 102 -13.69 -4.24 4.27
C ILE A 102 -13.64 -5.27 5.41
N ILE A 103 -12.49 -5.93 5.57
CA ILE A 103 -12.29 -7.00 6.56
C ILE A 103 -11.41 -6.60 7.74
N ASP A 104 -10.58 -5.56 7.59
CA ASP A 104 -9.76 -5.04 8.69
C ASP A 104 -9.56 -3.52 8.55
N ARG A 105 -10.11 -2.77 9.51
CA ARG A 105 -10.01 -1.31 9.58
C ARG A 105 -8.79 -0.80 10.34
N ASP A 106 -8.08 -1.68 11.06
CA ASP A 106 -6.88 -1.36 11.81
C ASP A 106 -5.81 -2.43 11.56
N PRO A 107 -5.34 -2.61 10.32
CA PRO A 107 -4.60 -3.80 9.93
C PRO A 107 -3.16 -3.83 10.46
N PHE A 108 -2.60 -2.68 10.83
CA PHE A 108 -1.18 -2.55 11.12
C PHE A 108 -0.85 -3.00 12.54
N ILE A 109 0.25 -3.75 12.69
CA ILE A 109 0.88 -4.03 14.00
C ILE A 109 2.01 -3.03 14.23
N GLU A 110 2.79 -2.77 13.19
CA GLU A 110 3.88 -1.79 13.18
C GLU A 110 3.75 -0.95 11.90
N PHE A 111 3.98 0.35 11.99
CA PHE A 111 3.90 1.26 10.86
C PHE A 111 4.92 2.39 10.98
N TYR A 112 5.75 2.52 9.96
CA TYR A 112 6.79 3.52 9.82
C TYR A 112 6.55 4.33 8.56
N PHE A 113 6.70 5.64 8.64
CA PHE A 113 6.50 6.55 7.52
C PHE A 113 7.74 7.40 7.29
N SER A 114 8.16 7.53 6.03
CA SER A 114 9.25 8.43 5.64
C SER A 114 8.75 9.88 5.71
N SER A 115 8.73 10.45 6.91
CA SER A 115 8.31 11.81 7.18
C SER A 115 9.48 12.76 6.87
N CYS A 116 9.64 13.17 5.62
CA CYS A 116 10.46 14.35 5.38
C CYS A 116 9.84 15.33 4.41
N MET A 117 8.91 16.14 4.94
CA MET A 117 8.37 17.32 4.27
C MET A 117 9.44 18.40 4.00
N THR A 118 10.58 18.36 4.70
CA THR A 118 11.63 19.40 4.66
C THR A 118 12.98 18.92 4.12
N CYS A 119 13.11 17.65 3.71
CA CYS A 119 14.37 17.16 3.14
C CYS A 119 14.47 17.68 1.71
N THR A 120 15.36 18.66 1.51
CA THR A 120 15.74 19.22 0.22
C THR A 120 16.30 18.17 -0.75
N ASN A 121 16.69 17.01 -0.25
CA ASN A 121 16.96 15.81 -1.02
C ASN A 121 15.98 14.73 -0.56
N SER A 122 15.11 14.26 -1.46
CA SER A 122 14.34 13.04 -1.22
C SER A 122 15.34 11.92 -0.94
N GLN A 123 15.52 11.56 0.33
CA GLN A 123 16.42 10.47 0.68
C GLN A 123 15.76 9.20 0.15
N GLN A 124 16.43 8.56 -0.81
CA GLN A 124 15.93 7.38 -1.49
C GLN A 124 16.58 6.17 -0.83
N PHE A 125 15.75 5.24 -0.39
CA PHE A 125 16.21 3.96 0.15
C PHE A 125 15.83 2.86 -0.84
N SER A 126 16.80 2.04 -1.20
CA SER A 126 16.59 0.76 -1.84
C SER A 126 15.91 -0.21 -0.88
N LEU A 127 15.28 -1.27 -1.43
CA LEU A 127 14.71 -2.35 -0.60
C LEU A 127 15.78 -3.05 0.25
N GLY A 128 17.04 -3.08 -0.22
CA GLY A 128 18.17 -3.63 0.52
C GLY A 128 18.48 -2.80 1.78
N GLU A 129 18.62 -1.49 1.62
CA GLU A 129 18.87 -0.57 2.75
C GLU A 129 17.75 -0.62 3.78
N ILE A 130 16.48 -0.67 3.35
CA ILE A 130 15.36 -0.78 4.30
C ILE A 130 15.41 -2.11 5.07
N ASN A 131 15.77 -3.22 4.40
CA ASN A 131 15.97 -4.49 5.10
C ASN A 131 17.10 -4.43 6.13
N GLU A 132 18.24 -3.83 5.78
CA GLU A 132 19.36 -3.66 6.71
C GLU A 132 18.98 -2.81 7.92
N MET A 133 18.23 -1.72 7.71
CA MET A 133 17.71 -0.88 8.80
C MET A 133 16.78 -1.65 9.73
N LEU A 134 15.93 -2.52 9.19
CA LEU A 134 15.04 -3.37 9.99
C LEU A 134 15.82 -4.45 10.77
N GLU A 135 16.85 -5.04 10.16
CA GLU A 135 17.70 -6.07 10.80
C GLU A 135 18.59 -5.47 11.91
N ASN A 136 19.10 -4.27 11.69
CA ASN A 136 19.97 -3.56 12.64
C ASN A 136 19.19 -2.74 13.69
N GLY A 137 17.88 -2.59 13.53
CA GLY A 137 17.05 -1.79 14.45
C GLY A 137 17.20 -0.27 14.31
N THR A 138 17.69 0.21 13.16
CA THR A 138 17.97 1.64 12.90
C THR A 138 16.92 2.32 12.02
N ILE A 139 15.81 1.64 11.71
CA ILE A 139 14.74 2.18 10.83
C ILE A 139 14.18 3.53 11.34
N GLU A 140 14.12 3.73 12.65
CA GLU A 140 13.58 4.93 13.29
C GLU A 140 14.47 6.17 13.14
N GLU A 141 15.72 6.00 12.69
CA GLU A 141 16.61 7.13 12.36
C GLU A 141 16.19 7.81 11.04
N HIS A 142 15.45 7.10 10.19
CA HIS A 142 15.05 7.54 8.85
C HIS A 142 13.54 7.58 8.63
N PHE A 143 12.78 6.82 9.43
CA PHE A 143 11.32 6.74 9.35
C PHE A 143 10.72 7.07 10.71
N THR A 144 9.63 7.83 10.72
CA THR A 144 8.86 8.06 11.95
C THR A 144 7.96 6.85 12.20
N LYS A 145 8.08 6.24 13.38
CA LYS A 145 7.15 5.22 13.85
C LYS A 145 5.81 5.86 14.22
N LEU A 146 4.74 5.38 13.61
CA LEU A 146 3.37 5.81 13.86
C LEU A 146 2.54 4.73 14.58
N LYS A 147 2.97 3.45 14.52
CA LYS A 147 2.42 2.33 15.27
C LYS A 147 3.50 1.31 15.58
#